data_AF-N1UII5-F1
#
_entry.id   AF-N1UII5-F1
#
_cell.length_a   1.000
_cell.length_b   1.000
_cell.length_c   1.000
_cell.angle_alpha   90.00
_cell.angle_beta   90.00
_cell.angle_gamma   90.00
#
_symmetry.space_group_name_H-M   'P 1'
#
loop_
_entity.id
_entity.type
_entity.pdbx_description
1 polymer ?
#
loop_
_entity_poly.entity_id
_entity_poly.type
_entity_poly.pdbx_seq_one_letter_code
_entity_poly.pdbx_strand_id
1 'polypeptide(L)'
;MVTLAGTQNFNEFELHIRAILGIPIFEITQERKGASAVILASTDGKIPETKGLDIASEMPESDFRIFGKPITRPYRRMGVALSYSSKGEGTSSLRKRAILLASKIKVD
;
A
#
# COMPACT_ATOMS: atom_id res chain seq x y z
N MET A 1 0.55 0.23 -7.01
CA MET A 1 0.81 0.60 -5.61
C MET A 1 1.80 -0.31 -4.89
N VAL A 2 2.01 -1.57 -5.27
CA VAL A 2 3.06 -2.40 -4.62
C VAL A 2 4.45 -1.74 -4.68
N THR A 3 4.70 -0.95 -5.72
CA THR A 3 5.92 -0.20 -5.97
C THR A 3 6.18 0.89 -4.93
N LEU A 4 5.13 1.40 -4.26
CA LEU A 4 5.26 2.29 -3.10
C LEU A 4 5.88 1.60 -1.87
N ALA A 5 5.91 0.27 -1.85
CA ALA A 5 6.66 -0.49 -0.84
C ALA A 5 8.18 -0.47 -1.14
N GLY A 6 8.66 0.41 -2.03
CA GLY A 6 10.07 0.50 -2.43
C GLY A 6 10.57 -0.79 -3.07
N THR A 7 9.72 -1.51 -3.83
CA THR A 7 10.14 -2.73 -4.54
C THR A 7 10.98 -2.44 -5.77
N GLN A 8 11.06 -1.16 -6.17
CA GLN A 8 11.82 -0.66 -7.31
C GLN A 8 12.55 0.62 -6.94
N ASN A 9 13.61 0.94 -7.68
CA ASN A 9 14.36 2.19 -7.57
C ASN A 9 13.51 3.44 -7.85
N PHE A 10 12.52 3.33 -8.74
CA PHE A 10 11.52 4.36 -9.00
C PHE A 10 10.12 3.82 -8.73
N ASN A 11 9.28 4.60 -8.05
CA ASN A 11 7.89 4.21 -7.91
C ASN A 11 7.08 4.52 -9.18
N GLU A 12 5.93 3.86 -9.33
CA GLU A 12 5.01 3.98 -10.45
C GLU A 12 4.60 5.42 -10.79
N PHE A 13 4.49 6.32 -9.80
CA PHE A 13 4.13 7.72 -10.00
C PHE A 13 5.29 8.54 -10.53
N GLU A 14 6.51 8.28 -10.04
CA GLU A 14 7.73 8.88 -10.59
C GLU A 14 7.98 8.42 -12.02
N LEU A 15 7.83 7.12 -12.29
CA LEU A 15 7.94 6.59 -13.65
C LEU A 15 6.92 7.24 -14.60
N HIS A 16 5.69 7.45 -14.12
CA HIS A 16 4.65 8.11 -14.89
C HIS A 16 5.00 9.57 -15.21
N ILE A 17 5.47 10.35 -14.24
CA ILE A 17 5.80 11.76 -14.50
C ILE A 17 7.04 11.91 -15.39
N ARG A 18 8.04 11.03 -15.25
CA ARG A 18 9.21 11.00 -16.15
C ARG A 18 8.79 10.73 -17.59
N ALA A 19 7.88 9.79 -17.81
CA ALA A 19 7.35 9.49 -19.14
C ALA A 19 6.61 10.69 -19.76
N ILE A 20 5.80 11.40 -18.96
CA ILE A 20 5.07 12.60 -19.43
C ILE A 20 6.03 13.75 -19.76
N LEU A 21 7.05 13.96 -18.93
CA LEU A 21 7.99 15.08 -19.07
C LEU A 21 9.16 14.79 -20.04
N GLY A 22 9.23 13.58 -20.61
CA GLY A 22 10.34 13.16 -21.46
C GLY A 22 11.67 13.03 -20.72
N ILE A 23 11.65 12.84 -19.40
CA ILE A 23 12.86 12.65 -18.59
C ILE A 23 13.35 11.20 -18.81
N PRO A 24 14.60 10.99 -19.26
CA PRO A 24 15.13 9.66 -19.48
C PRO A 24 15.09 8.77 -18.22
N ILE A 25 14.81 7.48 -18.42
CA ILE A 25 14.90 6.43 -17.41
C ILE A 25 16.04 5.50 -17.86
N PHE A 26 17.15 5.51 -17.12
CA PHE A 26 18.32 4.69 -17.45
C PHE A 26 18.04 3.20 -17.25
N GLU A 27 17.53 2.83 -16.08
CA GLU A 27 17.22 1.45 -15.72
C GLU A 27 16.12 1.40 -14.66
N ILE A 28 15.35 0.31 -14.64
CA ILE A 28 14.41 -0.05 -13.57
C ILE A 28 14.88 -1.34 -12.93
N THR A 29 15.21 -1.28 -11.65
CA THR A 29 15.74 -2.41 -10.87
C THR A 29 14.71 -2.86 -9.83
N GLN A 30 14.77 -4.13 -9.44
CA GLN A 30 13.95 -4.68 -8.34
C GLN A 30 14.75 -4.69 -7.04
N GLU A 31 14.44 -3.78 -6.12
CA GLU A 31 15.18 -3.58 -4.86
C GLU A 31 14.80 -4.60 -3.78
N ARG A 32 13.54 -5.02 -3.78
CA ARG A 32 13.00 -6.00 -2.82
C ARG A 32 11.70 -6.58 -3.31
N LYS A 33 11.34 -7.75 -2.76
CA LYS A 33 10.00 -8.32 -2.96
C LYS A 33 8.99 -7.53 -2.12
N GLY A 34 7.78 -7.38 -2.64
CA GLY A 34 6.68 -6.77 -1.91
C GLY A 34 5.32 -7.29 -2.34
N ALA A 35 4.32 -7.02 -1.50
CA ALA A 35 2.92 -7.26 -1.79
C ALA A 35 2.07 -6.09 -1.28
N SER A 36 0.87 -5.95 -1.83
CA SER A 36 -0.09 -4.93 -1.41
C SER A 36 -1.47 -5.55 -1.21
N ALA A 37 -2.20 -5.08 -0.21
CA ALA A 37 -3.60 -5.41 0.00
C ALA A 37 -4.43 -4.14 0.18
N VAL A 38 -5.64 -4.13 -0.36
CA VAL A 38 -6.52 -2.96 -0.30
C VAL A 38 -7.18 -2.85 1.06
N ILE A 39 -7.34 -1.62 1.56
CA ILE A 39 -8.16 -1.32 2.73
C ILE A 39 -9.51 -0.86 2.20
N LEU A 40 -10.57 -1.60 2.51
CA LEU A 40 -11.93 -1.35 2.04
C LEU A 40 -12.79 -0.83 3.18
N ALA A 41 -13.67 0.13 2.89
CA ALA A 41 -14.73 0.51 3.82
C ALA A 41 -15.78 -0.60 3.92
N SER A 42 -16.27 -0.83 5.13
CA SER A 42 -17.38 -1.77 5.42
C SER A 42 -18.76 -1.13 5.30
N THR A 43 -18.84 0.18 5.51
CA THR A 43 -20.10 0.91 5.70
C THR A 43 -20.22 2.11 4.78
N ASP A 44 -21.43 2.65 4.69
CA ASP A 44 -21.68 4.01 4.18
C ASP A 44 -21.50 5.02 5.32
N GLY A 45 -20.87 6.15 5.00
CA GLY A 45 -20.53 7.17 6.00
C GLY A 45 -20.13 8.49 5.36
N LYS A 46 -20.49 9.60 6.02
CA LYS A 46 -20.24 10.96 5.51
C LYS A 46 -18.91 11.56 5.96
N ILE A 47 -18.31 11.02 7.03
CA ILE A 47 -17.04 11.48 7.59
C ILE A 47 -16.26 10.23 8.00
N PRO A 48 -15.29 9.78 7.20
CA PRO A 48 -14.59 8.54 7.48
C PRO A 48 -13.73 8.62 8.74
N GLU A 49 -13.95 7.70 9.67
CA GLU A 49 -13.07 7.48 10.82
C GLU A 49 -12.12 6.32 10.53
N THR A 50 -10.82 6.52 10.78
CA THR A 50 -9.80 5.47 10.62
C THR A 50 -9.32 4.98 11.97
N LYS A 51 -9.32 3.66 12.19
CA LYS A 51 -8.90 3.00 13.44
C LYS A 51 -7.88 1.91 13.16
N GLY A 52 -7.07 1.57 14.16
CA GLY A 52 -6.07 0.50 14.10
C GLY A 52 -4.75 0.88 13.41
N LEU A 53 -4.48 2.17 13.25
CA LEU A 53 -3.23 2.69 12.69
C LEU A 53 -2.04 2.43 13.62
N ASP A 54 -2.26 2.54 14.92
CA ASP A 54 -1.32 2.19 15.99
C ASP A 54 -0.88 0.72 15.88
N ILE A 55 -1.83 -0.20 15.84
CA ILE A 55 -1.56 -1.65 15.72
C ILE A 55 -0.86 -1.96 14.39
N ALA A 56 -1.31 -1.35 13.30
CA ALA A 56 -0.71 -1.53 11.99
C ALA A 56 0.74 -1.02 11.93
N SER A 57 1.06 0.05 12.66
CA SER A 57 2.40 0.67 12.69
C SER A 57 3.44 -0.18 13.42
N GLU A 58 3.00 -1.10 14.29
CA GLU A 58 3.90 -2.03 14.99
C GLU A 58 4.33 -3.21 14.10
N MET A 59 3.69 -3.41 12.94
CA MET A 59 4.02 -4.53 12.05
C MET A 59 5.35 -4.28 11.31
N PRO A 60 6.36 -5.16 11.44
CA PRO A 60 7.63 -4.97 10.76
C PRO A 60 7.52 -5.15 9.24
N GLU A 61 8.45 -4.53 8.52
CA GLU A 61 8.56 -4.59 7.05
C GLU A 61 7.21 -4.36 6.33
N SER A 62 6.49 -3.35 6.83
CA SER A 62 5.12 -3.03 6.44
C SER A 62 4.94 -1.52 6.39
N ASP A 63 4.01 -1.05 5.56
CA ASP A 63 3.61 0.35 5.43
C ASP A 63 2.12 0.42 5.05
N PHE A 64 1.47 1.56 5.25
CA PHE A 64 0.10 1.77 4.83
C PHE A 64 -0.16 3.21 4.38
N ARG A 65 -1.10 3.39 3.47
CA ARG A 65 -1.53 4.71 3.00
C ARG A 65 -3.04 4.81 3.01
N ILE A 66 -3.55 5.81 3.72
CA ILE A 66 -4.97 6.17 3.75
C ILE A 66 -5.20 7.34 2.80
N PHE A 67 -6.20 7.22 1.93
CA PHE A 67 -6.39 8.16 0.81
C PHE A 67 -7.14 9.44 1.18
N GLY A 68 -7.58 9.60 2.43
CA GLY A 68 -8.29 10.80 2.87
C GLY A 68 -9.59 11.07 2.10
N LYS A 69 -10.25 10.02 1.60
CA LYS A 69 -11.51 10.17 0.85
C LYS A 69 -12.59 10.76 1.77
N PRO A 70 -13.47 11.63 1.26
CA PRO A 70 -14.41 12.37 2.10
C PRO A 70 -15.61 11.55 2.58
N ILE A 71 -15.87 10.37 2.00
CA ILE A 71 -17.02 9.51 2.35
C ILE A 71 -16.63 8.03 2.28
N THR A 72 -17.30 7.16 3.03
CA THR A 72 -17.22 5.70 2.90
C THR A 72 -18.41 5.17 2.11
N ARG A 73 -18.19 4.04 1.43
CA ARG A 73 -19.23 3.20 0.80
C ARG A 73 -18.75 1.74 0.91
N PRO A 74 -19.63 0.74 1.05
CA PRO A 74 -19.22 -0.65 1.06
C PRO A 74 -18.28 -0.98 -0.11
N TYR A 75 -17.16 -1.63 0.22
CA TYR A 75 -16.11 -2.03 -0.73
C TYR A 75 -15.37 -0.89 -1.43
N ARG A 76 -15.57 0.37 -1.00
CA ARG A 76 -14.76 1.50 -1.50
C ARG A 76 -13.33 1.33 -1.01
N ARG A 77 -12.36 1.36 -1.93
CA ARG A 77 -10.94 1.37 -1.57
C ARG A 77 -10.58 2.67 -0.85
N MET A 78 -10.34 2.60 0.44
CA MET A 78 -10.01 3.74 1.30
C MET A 78 -8.51 3.90 1.53
N GLY A 79 -7.76 2.83 1.31
CA GLY A 79 -6.31 2.85 1.44
C GLY A 79 -5.67 1.61 0.84
N VAL A 80 -4.38 1.48 1.09
CA VAL A 80 -3.58 0.31 0.74
C VAL A 80 -2.61 -0.02 1.87
N ALA A 81 -2.51 -1.29 2.19
CA ALA A 81 -1.49 -1.89 3.05
C ALA A 81 -0.39 -2.47 2.15
N LEU A 82 0.85 -2.32 2.59
CA LEU A 82 2.06 -2.71 1.88
C LEU A 82 2.89 -3.60 2.79
N SER A 83 3.46 -4.66 2.22
CA SER A 83 4.48 -5.48 2.88
C SER A 83 5.66 -5.66 1.95
N TYR A 84 6.85 -5.79 2.52
CA TYR A 84 8.08 -5.98 1.78
C TYR A 84 9.06 -6.83 2.57
N SER A 85 10.11 -7.35 1.92
CA SER A 85 11.24 -7.94 2.63
C SER A 85 12.48 -7.98 1.73
N SER A 86 13.65 -7.74 2.33
CA SER A 86 14.96 -7.95 1.69
C SER A 86 15.54 -9.34 1.96
N LYS A 87 14.94 -10.13 2.87
CA LYS A 87 15.53 -11.38 3.41
C LYS A 87 15.19 -12.65 2.63
N GLY A 88 15.01 -12.55 1.31
CA GLY A 88 14.70 -13.71 0.46
C GLY A 88 13.31 -14.34 0.67
N GLU A 89 12.45 -13.72 1.48
CA GLU A 89 11.11 -14.21 1.80
C GLU A 89 10.25 -14.47 0.54
N GLY A 90 9.39 -15.49 0.61
CA GLY A 90 8.49 -15.85 -0.48
C GLY A 90 7.31 -14.88 -0.62
N THR A 91 6.89 -14.59 -1.85
CA THR A 91 5.77 -13.69 -2.17
C THR A 91 4.45 -14.11 -1.51
N SER A 92 4.23 -15.41 -1.29
CA SER A 92 3.04 -15.92 -0.58
C SER A 92 2.97 -15.40 0.86
N SER A 93 4.10 -15.36 1.58
CA SER A 93 4.18 -14.83 2.94
C SER A 93 3.93 -13.32 2.96
N LEU A 94 4.54 -12.58 2.02
CA LEU A 94 4.32 -11.13 1.88
C LEU A 94 2.85 -10.81 1.62
N ARG A 95 2.17 -11.56 0.75
CA ARG A 95 0.72 -11.39 0.51
C ARG A 95 -0.09 -11.58 1.79
N LYS A 96 0.19 -12.64 2.55
CA LYS A 96 -0.46 -12.88 3.85
C LYS A 96 -0.23 -11.73 4.82
N ARG A 97 1.01 -11.21 4.90
CA ARG A 97 1.34 -10.04 5.73
C ARG A 97 0.57 -8.79 5.30
N ALA A 98 0.50 -8.49 4.01
CA ALA A 98 -0.24 -7.33 3.52
C ALA A 98 -1.75 -7.45 3.82
N ILE A 99 -2.34 -8.64 3.63
CA ILE A 99 -3.75 -8.91 3.97
C ILE A 99 -3.98 -8.74 5.48
N LEU A 100 -3.08 -9.27 6.31
CA LEU A 100 -3.16 -9.11 7.77
C LEU A 100 -3.07 -7.64 8.16
N LEU A 101 -2.13 -6.88 7.59
CA LEU A 101 -1.99 -5.45 7.84
C LEU A 101 -3.26 -4.67 7.44
N ALA A 102 -3.81 -4.96 6.26
CA ALA A 102 -5.05 -4.33 5.80
C ALA A 102 -6.22 -4.64 6.74
N SER A 103 -6.29 -5.85 7.32
CA SER A 103 -7.37 -6.22 8.24
C SER A 103 -7.25 -5.59 9.63
N LYS A 104 -6.09 -5.04 9.99
CA LYS A 104 -5.92 -4.25 11.23
C LYS A 104 -6.46 -2.82 11.09
N ILE A 105 -6.59 -2.31 9.88
CA ILE A 105 -7.05 -0.95 9.63
C ILE A 105 -8.52 -0.95 9.25
N LYS A 106 -9.34 -0.28 10.04
CA LYS A 106 -10.77 -0.10 9.75
C LYS A 106 -11.04 1.33 9.32
N VAL A 107 -11.86 1.49 8.29
CA VAL A 107 -12.34 2.80 7.81
C VAL A 107 -13.86 2.74 7.71
N ASP A 108 -14.55 3.43 8.62
CA ASP A 108 -16.03 3.49 8.70
C ASP A 108 -16.54 4.90 8.39
#